data_AF-A0A348WGW9-F1
#
_entry.id   AF-A0A348WGW9-F1
#
_cell.length_a   1.000
_cell.length_b   1.000
_cell.length_c   1.000
_cell.angle_alpha   90.00
_cell.angle_beta   90.00
_cell.angle_gamma   90.00
#
_symmetry.space_group_name_H-M   'P 1'
#
loop_
_entity.id
_entity.type
_entity.pdbx_description
1 polymer ?
#
loop_
_entity_poly.entity_id
_entity_poly.type
_entity_poly.pdbx_seq_one_letter_code
_entity_poly.pdbx_strand_id
1 'polypeptide(L)'
;MSGDLPEYYFRVRENGAFVYRIDTANRQRRIDMDQIAVVNIRNGQVKPHGDRELSDADMAAISDWIEERTEVLAWREIDDIHRAVDYLNLTTHWAQSKANDEQLEAVT
;
A
#
# COMPACT_ATOMS: atom_id res chain seq x y z
N MET A 1 -18.80 1.52 21.40
CA MET A 1 -18.51 2.39 20.23
C MET A 1 -19.15 1.75 19.01
N SER A 2 -20.43 2.05 18.75
CA SER A 2 -21.05 1.72 17.46
C SER A 2 -20.23 2.41 16.38
N GLY A 3 -19.46 1.62 15.64
CA GLY A 3 -18.46 2.10 14.69
C GLY A 3 -19.13 2.67 13.46
N ASP A 4 -19.04 3.99 13.31
CA ASP A 4 -19.22 4.60 12.00
C ASP A 4 -18.10 4.10 11.09
N LEU A 5 -18.51 3.63 9.92
CA LEU A 5 -17.59 3.24 8.86
C LEU A 5 -16.93 4.52 8.31
N PRO A 6 -15.65 4.46 7.93
CA PRO A 6 -14.98 5.60 7.30
C PRO A 6 -15.69 5.96 5.98
N GLU A 7 -15.74 7.24 5.65
CA GLU A 7 -16.40 7.75 4.45
C GLU A 7 -15.71 7.28 3.16
N TYR A 8 -14.39 7.07 3.23
CA TYR A 8 -13.56 6.60 2.13
C TYR A 8 -12.83 5.33 2.50
N TYR A 9 -12.70 4.43 1.53
CA TYR A 9 -11.88 3.23 1.62
C TYR A 9 -10.91 3.15 0.45
N PHE A 10 -9.62 3.09 0.77
CA PHE A 10 -8.53 3.00 -0.20
C PHE A 10 -8.03 1.58 -0.29
N ARG A 11 -8.43 0.88 -1.35
CA ARG A 11 -7.92 -0.47 -1.64
C ARG A 11 -6.54 -0.37 -2.27
N VAL A 12 -5.53 -0.51 -1.42
CA VAL A 12 -4.10 -0.45 -1.76
C VAL A 12 -3.74 -1.43 -2.89
N ARG A 13 -2.88 -0.97 -3.79
CA ARG A 13 -2.20 -1.73 -4.84
C ARG A 13 -0.70 -1.44 -4.75
N GLU A 14 0.08 -2.12 -5.59
CA GLU A 14 1.53 -1.92 -5.68
C GLU A 14 1.91 -0.44 -5.89
N ASN A 15 1.23 0.25 -6.82
CA ASN A 15 1.57 1.61 -7.25
C ASN A 15 0.46 2.64 -7.00
N GLY A 16 -0.45 2.37 -6.07
CA GLY A 16 -1.65 3.19 -5.97
C GLY A 16 -2.74 2.61 -5.10
N ALA A 17 -3.96 3.08 -5.34
CA ALA A 17 -5.16 2.51 -4.74
C ALA A 17 -6.38 2.69 -5.65
N PHE A 18 -7.37 1.84 -5.43
CA PHE A 18 -8.75 2.17 -5.81
C PHE A 18 -9.43 2.88 -4.65
N VAL A 19 -10.09 3.99 -4.96
CA VAL A 19 -10.79 4.81 -3.98
C VAL A 19 -12.27 4.49 -4.05
N TYR A 20 -12.85 4.11 -2.92
CA TYR A 20 -14.26 3.85 -2.78
C TYR A 20 -14.86 4.84 -1.79
N ARG A 21 -16.04 5.38 -2.11
CA ARG A 21 -16.90 6.05 -1.15
C ARG A 21 -17.80 5.00 -0.51
N ILE A 22 -17.90 5.02 0.81
CA ILE A 22 -18.75 4.09 1.55
C ILE A 22 -20.08 4.78 1.84
N ASP A 23 -21.19 4.19 1.38
CA ASP A 23 -22.53 4.62 1.77
C ASP A 23 -23.05 3.71 2.90
N THR A 24 -23.29 4.32 4.06
CA THR A 24 -23.79 3.66 5.27
C THR A 24 -25.30 3.80 5.47
N ALA A 25 -25.98 4.59 4.63
CA ALA A 25 -27.40 4.94 4.80
C ALA A 25 -28.37 3.83 4.36
N ASN A 26 -27.87 2.65 3.98
CA ASN A 26 -28.71 1.58 3.48
C ASN A 26 -29.43 0.87 4.64
N ARG A 27 -30.77 0.99 4.70
CA ARG A 27 -31.63 0.40 5.75
C ARG A 27 -31.40 -1.11 5.98
N GLN A 28 -30.80 -1.79 5.00
CA GLN A 28 -30.44 -3.21 5.03
C GLN A 28 -29.12 -3.54 5.76
N ARG A 29 -28.41 -2.58 6.36
CA ARG A 29 -27.05 -2.75 6.94
C ARG A 29 -26.03 -3.30 5.92
N ARG A 30 -26.24 -3.03 4.64
CA ARG A 30 -25.33 -3.43 3.57
C ARG A 30 -24.35 -2.29 3.30
N ILE A 31 -23.06 -2.58 3.37
CA ILE A 31 -22.01 -1.65 2.97
C ILE A 31 -22.05 -1.56 1.45
N ASP A 32 -22.39 -0.38 0.92
CA ASP A 32 -22.21 -0.10 -0.50
C ASP A 32 -20.87 0.60 -0.73
N MET A 33 -20.13 0.16 -1.74
CA MET A 33 -18.80 0.66 -2.05
C MET A 33 -18.79 1.16 -3.48
N ASP A 34 -18.91 2.47 -3.63
CA ASP A 34 -18.93 3.11 -4.93
C ASP A 34 -17.51 3.52 -5.31
N GLN A 35 -16.95 2.93 -6.36
CA GLN A 35 -15.61 3.28 -6.82
C GLN A 35 -15.64 4.67 -7.46
N ILE A 36 -14.87 5.60 -6.89
CA ILE A 36 -14.87 7.00 -7.35
C ILE A 36 -13.62 7.34 -8.16
N ALA A 37 -12.49 6.68 -7.87
CA ALA A 37 -11.21 7.00 -8.51
C ALA A 37 -10.21 5.84 -8.47
N VAL A 38 -9.17 6.01 -9.28
CA VAL A 38 -7.93 5.24 -9.24
C VAL A 38 -6.79 6.23 -9.02
N VAL A 39 -5.99 5.99 -7.99
CA VAL A 39 -4.83 6.82 -7.63
C VAL A 39 -3.56 6.10 -8.02
N ASN A 40 -2.61 6.80 -8.61
CA ASN A 40 -1.25 6.34 -8.84
C ASN A 40 -0.29 7.17 -7.98
N ILE A 41 0.37 6.53 -7.02
CA ILE A 41 1.24 7.23 -6.08
C ILE A 41 2.58 7.65 -6.70
N ARG A 42 3.04 6.98 -7.77
CA ARG A 42 4.36 7.25 -8.36
C ARG A 42 4.41 8.61 -9.05
N ASN A 43 3.28 9.03 -9.63
CA ASN A 43 3.16 10.29 -10.36
C ASN A 43 2.06 11.21 -9.81
N GLY A 44 1.42 10.83 -8.69
CA GLY A 44 0.31 11.58 -8.09
C GLY A 44 -0.97 11.63 -8.93
N GLN A 45 -1.07 10.84 -10.01
CA GLN A 45 -2.21 10.92 -10.92
C GLN A 45 -3.46 10.33 -10.28
N VAL A 46 -4.53 11.13 -10.24
CA VAL A 46 -5.87 10.70 -9.84
C VAL A 46 -6.74 10.61 -11.10
N LYS A 47 -7.28 9.42 -11.36
CA LYS A 47 -8.22 9.19 -12.47
C LYS A 47 -9.61 8.92 -11.90
N PRO A 48 -10.61 9.79 -12.15
CA PRO A 48 -11.99 9.49 -11.79
C PRO A 48 -12.47 8.19 -12.45
N HIS A 49 -13.38 7.49 -11.79
CA HIS A 49 -13.97 6.27 -12.31
C HIS A 49 -15.19 6.58 -13.19
N GLY A 50 -15.17 6.13 -14.45
CA GLY A 50 -16.22 6.47 -15.43
C GLY A 50 -16.22 7.96 -15.78
N ASP A 51 -17.41 8.52 -15.98
CA ASP A 51 -17.63 9.94 -16.32
C ASP A 51 -17.89 10.81 -15.08
N ARG A 52 -17.46 10.37 -13.89
CA ARG A 52 -17.69 11.10 -12.64
C ARG A 52 -16.71 12.28 -12.49
N GLU A 53 -17.22 13.40 -11.99
CA GLU A 53 -16.40 14.47 -11.42
C GLU A 53 -16.18 14.24 -9.92
N LEU A 54 -14.94 14.42 -9.45
CA LEU A 54 -14.59 14.33 -8.04
C LEU A 54 -14.90 15.66 -7.36
N SER A 55 -15.53 15.59 -6.18
CA SER A 55 -15.74 16.77 -5.34
C SER A 55 -14.45 17.20 -4.65
N ASP A 56 -14.44 18.42 -4.11
CA ASP A 56 -13.30 18.93 -3.32
C ASP A 56 -13.01 18.04 -2.10
N ALA A 57 -14.04 17.46 -1.49
CA ALA A 57 -13.89 16.51 -0.38
C ALA A 57 -13.25 15.18 -0.83
N ASP A 58 -13.65 14.66 -2.00
CA ASP A 58 -13.02 13.46 -2.58
C ASP A 58 -11.52 13.73 -2.84
N MET A 59 -11.20 14.90 -3.41
CA MET A 59 -9.81 15.29 -3.72
C MET A 59 -8.96 15.53 -2.48
N ALA A 60 -9.52 16.12 -1.42
CA ALA A 60 -8.83 16.28 -0.14
C ALA A 60 -8.49 14.93 0.49
N ALA A 61 -9.48 14.03 0.61
CA ALA A 61 -9.27 12.69 1.17
C ALA A 61 -8.23 11.88 0.37
N ILE A 62 -8.22 12.02 -0.96
CA ILE A 62 -7.22 11.38 -1.82
C ILE A 62 -5.81 11.95 -1.57
N SER A 63 -5.70 13.26 -1.41
CA SER A 63 -4.41 13.94 -1.19
C SER A 63 -3.81 13.55 0.16
N ASP A 64 -4.61 13.58 1.23
CA ASP A 64 -4.20 13.16 2.57
C ASP A 64 -3.73 11.70 2.57
N TRP A 65 -4.49 10.83 1.91
CA TRP A 65 -4.11 9.43 1.78
C TRP A 65 -2.80 9.23 1.02
N ILE A 66 -2.53 10.01 -0.04
CA ILE A 66 -1.27 9.94 -0.79
C ILE A 66 -0.10 10.36 0.11
N GLU A 67 -0.25 11.42 0.89
CA GLU A 67 0.79 11.91 1.80
C GLU A 67 1.15 10.85 2.85
N GLU A 68 0.14 10.38 3.61
CA GLU A 68 0.32 9.33 4.61
C GLU A 68 0.94 8.07 4.00
N ARG A 69 0.47 7.68 2.81
CA ARG A 69 0.97 6.48 2.14
C ARG A 69 2.41 6.61 1.70
N THR A 70 2.83 7.80 1.27
CA THR A 70 4.20 8.08 0.84
C THR A 70 5.16 7.96 2.02
N GLU A 71 4.79 8.49 3.18
CA GLU A 71 5.58 8.35 4.40
C GLU A 71 5.75 6.88 4.80
N VAL A 72 4.66 6.11 4.81
CA VAL A 72 4.70 4.67 5.12
C VAL A 72 5.62 3.91 4.16
N LEU A 73 5.62 4.27 2.88
CA LEU A 73 6.48 3.61 1.89
C LEU A 73 7.95 3.98 2.08
N ALA A 74 8.27 5.23 2.39
CA ALA A 74 9.64 5.63 2.70
C ALA A 74 10.19 4.90 3.94
N TRP A 75 9.36 4.73 4.98
CA TRP A 75 9.72 3.92 6.15
C TRP A 75 9.99 2.46 5.80
N ARG A 76 9.15 1.85 4.97
CA ARG A 76 9.31 0.46 4.52
C ARG A 76 10.56 0.28 3.67
N GLU A 77 10.87 1.23 2.80
CA GLU A 77 12.06 1.18 1.96
C GLU A 77 13.34 1.11 2.82
N ILE A 78 13.42 1.92 3.88
CA ILE A 78 14.55 1.88 4.82
C ILE A 78 14.58 0.55 5.59
N ASP A 79 13.43 0.04 6.04
CA ASP A 79 13.35 -1.27 6.72
C ASP A 79 13.82 -2.43 5.83
N ASP A 80 13.38 -2.44 4.57
CA ASP A 80 13.77 -3.46 3.60
C ASP A 80 15.28 -3.43 3.31
N ILE A 81 15.89 -2.23 3.28
CA ILE A 81 17.35 -2.08 3.18
C ILE A 81 18.07 -2.70 4.39
N HIS A 82 17.61 -2.40 5.61
CA HIS A 82 18.20 -3.00 6.82
C HIS A 82 18.07 -4.52 6.80
N ARG A 83 16.91 -5.04 6.40
CA ARG A 83 16.69 -6.48 6.28
C ARG A 83 17.60 -7.12 5.23
N ALA A 84 17.84 -6.45 4.11
CA ALA A 84 18.78 -6.91 3.09
C ALA A 84 20.21 -6.98 3.65
N VAL A 85 20.65 -5.96 4.40
CA VAL A 85 21.96 -5.95 5.08
C VAL A 85 22.08 -7.14 6.04
N ASP A 86 21.06 -7.43 6.82
CA ASP A 86 21.05 -8.57 7.73
C ASP A 86 21.16 -9.91 6.98
N TYR A 87 20.40 -10.08 5.89
CA TYR A 87 20.50 -11.28 5.06
C TYR A 87 21.89 -11.44 4.45
N LEU A 88 22.52 -10.36 3.99
CA LEU A 88 23.89 -10.40 3.47
C LEU A 88 24.90 -10.83 4.54
N ASN A 89 24.77 -10.28 5.75
CA ASN A 89 25.63 -10.64 6.88
C ASN A 89 25.48 -12.11 7.26
N LEU A 90 24.23 -12.60 7.38
CA LEU A 90 23.93 -13.98 7.71
C LEU A 90 24.42 -14.95 6.62
N THR A 91 24.22 -14.61 5.35
CA THR A 91 24.68 -15.41 4.21
C THR A 91 26.21 -15.51 4.20
N THR A 92 26.89 -14.38 4.39
CA THR A 92 28.36 -14.34 4.45
C THR A 92 28.89 -15.17 5.61
N HIS A 93 28.31 -15.02 6.80
CA HIS A 93 28.71 -15.78 7.98
C HIS A 93 28.49 -17.29 7.78
N TRP A 94 27.33 -17.69 7.24
CA TRP A 94 27.04 -19.09 6.93
C TRP A 94 28.06 -19.68 5.94
N ALA A 95 28.35 -18.97 4.84
CA ALA A 95 29.31 -19.41 3.83
C ALA A 95 30.71 -19.63 4.43
N GLN A 96 31.14 -18.78 5.36
CA GLN A 96 32.48 -18.85 5.97
C GLN A 96 32.61 -19.86 7.10
N SER A 97 31.52 -20.15 7.84
CA SER A 97 31.61 -20.87 9.11
C SER A 97 30.83 -22.17 9.18
N LYS A 98 29.91 -22.43 8.24
CA LYS A 98 28.98 -23.56 8.29
C LYS A 98 28.80 -24.32 6.99
N ALA A 99 28.89 -23.64 5.84
CA ALA A 99 28.67 -24.27 4.54
C ALA A 99 29.72 -25.35 4.25
N ASN A 100 29.28 -26.45 3.66
CA ASN A 100 30.18 -27.40 3.01
C ASN A 100 30.32 -27.08 1.51
N ASP A 101 31.28 -27.72 0.84
CA ASP A 101 31.60 -27.42 -0.57
C ASP A 101 30.39 -27.63 -1.50
N GLU A 102 29.63 -28.71 -1.32
CA GLU A 102 28.44 -29.02 -2.13
C GLU A 102 27.34 -27.96 -1.95
N GLN A 103 27.11 -27.50 -0.72
CA GLN A 103 26.16 -26.45 -0.41
C GLN A 103 26.59 -25.09 -0.94
N LEU A 104 27.89 -24.80 -0.92
CA LEU A 104 28.44 -23.56 -1.45
C LEU A 104 28.28 -23.52 -2.97
N GLU A 105 28.63 -24.62 -3.67
CA GLU A 105 28.46 -24.76 -5.12
C GLU A 105 26.99 -24.66 -5.56
N ALA A 106 26.03 -25.06 -4.72
CA ALA A 106 24.62 -24.94 -5.04
C ALA A 106 24.08 -23.48 -5.05
N VAL A 107 24.80 -22.52 -4.45
CA VAL A 107 24.35 -21.12 -4.30
C VAL A 107 25.28 -20.08 -4.95
N THR A 108 26.38 -20.52 -5.56
CA THR A 108 27.37 -19.68 -6.28
C THR A 108 27.49 -20.10 -7.73
#